data_AF-A0A948C757-F1
#
_entry.id   AF-A0A948C757-F1
#
_cell.length_a   1.000
_cell.length_b   1.000
_cell.length_c   1.000
_cell.angle_alpha   90.00
_cell.angle_beta   90.00
_cell.angle_gamma   90.00
#
_symmetry.space_group_name_H-M   'P 1'
#
loop_
_entity.id
_entity.type
_entity.pdbx_description
1 polymer ?
#
loop_
_entity_poly.entity_id
_entity_poly.type
_entity_poly.pdbx_seq_one_letter_code
_entity_poly.pdbx_strand_id
1 'polypeptide(L)'
;MAGLELALLESLYNPALIHAGYVTELVKKIVRDRRKTLDISIWEKILRKNKHHSSINRLYKIVVTIDPVLADELKALIKKVSYFI
;
A
#
# COMPACT_ATOMS: atom_id res chain seq x y z
N MET A 1 -7.31 -5.10 -14.24
CA MET A 1 -6.01 -5.51 -13.67
C MET A 1 -5.99 -5.08 -12.23
N ALA A 2 -5.88 -6.00 -11.27
CA ALA A 2 -5.70 -5.69 -9.84
C ALA A 2 -4.36 -6.25 -9.31
N GLY A 3 -3.50 -6.72 -10.23
CA GLY A 3 -2.34 -7.55 -9.90
C GLY A 3 -1.27 -6.79 -9.13
N LEU A 4 -0.96 -5.54 -9.53
CA LEU A 4 0.09 -4.76 -8.89
C LEU A 4 -0.34 -4.24 -7.52
N GLU A 5 -1.56 -3.69 -7.43
CA GLU A 5 -2.15 -3.19 -6.19
C GLU A 5 -2.27 -4.29 -5.14
N LEU A 6 -2.74 -5.47 -5.53
CA LEU A 6 -2.82 -6.62 -4.64
C LEU A 6 -1.42 -7.12 -4.26
N ALA A 7 -0.50 -7.25 -5.22
CA ALA A 7 0.86 -7.71 -4.94
C ALA A 7 1.60 -6.81 -3.94
N LEU A 8 1.41 -5.49 -4.03
CA LEU A 8 1.97 -4.55 -3.05
C LEU A 8 1.41 -4.82 -1.65
N LEU A 9 0.10 -5.02 -1.50
CA LEU A 9 -0.51 -5.32 -0.22
C LEU A 9 -0.12 -6.69 0.35
N GLU A 10 -0.02 -7.71 -0.50
CA GLU A 10 0.42 -9.06 -0.11
C GLU A 10 1.89 -9.06 0.32
N SER A 11 2.77 -8.35 -0.39
CA SER A 11 4.19 -8.23 0.01
C SER A 11 4.38 -7.60 1.39
N LEU A 12 3.44 -6.75 1.79
CA LEU A 12 3.42 -6.07 3.09
C LEU A 12 2.58 -6.83 4.13
N TYR A 13 1.94 -7.92 3.75
CA TYR A 13 1.19 -8.79 4.63
C TYR A 13 2.15 -9.73 5.36
N ASN A 14 2.52 -9.34 6.58
CA ASN A 14 3.40 -10.08 7.48
C ASN A 14 4.73 -10.59 6.85
N PRO A 15 5.58 -9.70 6.28
CA PRO A 15 6.89 -10.12 5.82
C PRO A 15 7.75 -10.58 7.00
N ALA A 16 8.49 -11.68 6.82
CA ALA A 16 9.48 -12.11 7.81
C ALA A 16 10.47 -10.97 8.08
N LEU A 17 10.85 -10.76 9.34
CA LEU A 17 11.66 -9.61 9.79
C LEU A 17 12.95 -9.43 8.98
N ILE A 18 13.58 -10.54 8.58
CA ILE A 18 14.83 -10.56 7.81
C ILE A 18 14.66 -9.93 6.42
N HIS A 19 13.46 -10.03 5.82
CA HIS A 19 13.17 -9.52 4.47
C HIS A 19 12.46 -8.17 4.47
N ALA A 20 12.02 -7.66 5.62
CA ALA A 20 11.21 -6.45 5.71
C ALA A 20 11.91 -5.20 5.12
N GLY A 21 13.22 -5.05 5.35
CA GLY A 21 13.99 -3.94 4.79
C GLY A 21 14.07 -3.99 3.26
N TYR A 22 14.38 -5.17 2.71
CA TYR A 22 14.46 -5.39 1.27
C TYR A 22 13.11 -5.17 0.57
N VAL A 23 12.03 -5.74 1.14
CA VAL A 23 10.67 -5.55 0.63
C VAL A 23 10.28 -4.07 0.62
N THR A 24 10.65 -3.32 1.67
CA THR A 24 10.37 -1.88 1.74
C THR A 24 11.02 -1.11 0.59
N GLU A 25 12.30 -1.37 0.29
CA GLU A 25 12.98 -0.68 -0.81
C GLU A 25 12.42 -1.08 -2.19
N LEU A 26 12.02 -2.34 -2.37
CA LEU A 26 11.32 -2.77 -3.58
C LEU A 26 9.98 -2.07 -3.75
N VAL A 27 9.18 -1.99 -2.69
CA VAL A 27 7.90 -1.27 -2.70
C VAL A 27 8.12 0.20 -3.05
N LYS A 28 9.11 0.87 -2.43
CA LYS A 28 9.44 2.26 -2.77
C LYS A 28 9.79 2.43 -4.25
N LYS A 29 10.63 1.54 -4.78
CA LYS A 29 11.01 1.55 -6.20
C LYS A 29 9.78 1.40 -7.11
N ILE A 30 8.93 0.41 -6.83
CA ILE A 30 7.71 0.16 -7.61
C ILE A 30 6.78 1.38 -7.56
N VAL A 31 6.56 1.97 -6.38
CA VAL A 31 5.70 3.16 -6.24
C VAL A 31 6.24 4.31 -7.08
N ARG A 32 7.56 4.58 -7.05
CA ARG A 32 8.17 5.64 -7.88
C ARG A 32 8.02 5.38 -9.38
N ASP A 33 8.33 4.15 -9.81
CA ASP A 33 8.37 3.79 -11.23
C ASP A 33 6.96 3.63 -11.83
N ARG A 34 5.98 3.25 -11.01
CA ARG A 34 4.62 2.86 -11.44
C ARG A 34 3.53 3.75 -10.86
N ARG A 35 3.87 4.91 -10.28
CA ARG A 35 2.90 5.80 -9.62
C ARG A 35 1.64 6.07 -10.46
N LYS A 36 1.83 6.39 -11.74
CA LYS A 36 0.75 6.73 -12.68
C LYS A 36 -0.18 5.55 -13.02
N THR A 37 0.24 4.32 -12.74
CA THR A 37 -0.53 3.11 -13.02
C THR A 37 -1.23 2.56 -11.79
N LEU A 38 -0.97 3.10 -10.60
CA LEU A 38 -1.61 2.68 -9.36
C LEU A 38 -2.99 3.34 -9.23
N ASP A 39 -4.02 2.51 -9.03
CA ASP A 39 -5.40 2.97 -8.90
C ASP A 39 -5.93 2.77 -7.47
N ILE A 40 -6.20 3.88 -6.79
CA ILE A 40 -6.77 3.92 -5.43
C ILE A 40 -8.10 3.17 -5.34
N SER A 41 -8.91 3.18 -6.39
CA SER A 41 -10.21 2.51 -6.41
C SER A 41 -10.07 0.98 -6.33
N ILE A 42 -8.96 0.42 -6.78
CA ILE A 42 -8.66 -1.01 -6.67
C ILE A 42 -8.34 -1.36 -5.23
N TRP A 43 -7.50 -0.59 -4.55
CA TRP A 43 -7.25 -0.77 -3.12
C TRP A 43 -8.53 -0.60 -2.30
N GLU A 44 -9.41 0.34 -2.65
CA GLU A 44 -10.73 0.44 -2.01
C GLU A 44 -11.55 -0.85 -2.13
N LYS A 45 -11.62 -1.43 -3.33
CA LYS A 45 -12.31 -2.70 -3.57
C LYS A 45 -11.68 -3.86 -2.79
N ILE A 46 -10.35 -3.89 -2.68
CA ILE A 46 -9.63 -4.92 -1.91
C ILE A 46 -9.96 -4.79 -0.41
N LEU A 47 -9.86 -3.58 0.15
CA LEU A 47 -10.07 -3.34 1.58
C LEU A 47 -11.52 -3.60 2.02
N ARG A 48 -12.50 -3.28 1.18
CA ARG A 48 -13.92 -3.62 1.44
C ARG A 48 -14.17 -5.12 1.54
N LYS A 49 -13.29 -5.96 1.00
CA LYS A 49 -13.34 -7.43 1.14
C LYS A 49 -12.60 -7.94 2.39
N ASN A 50 -12.22 -7.03 3.30
CA ASN A 50 -11.68 -7.30 4.64
C ASN A 50 -10.33 -8.02 4.72
N LYS A 51 -9.54 -7.99 3.65
CA LYS A 51 -8.16 -8.51 3.64
C LYS A 51 -7.23 -7.32 3.42
N HIS A 52 -6.13 -7.22 4.18
CA HIS A 52 -5.03 -6.24 4.02
C HIS A 52 -5.09 -4.86 4.74
N HIS A 53 -5.92 -4.66 5.78
CA HIS A 53 -5.94 -3.41 6.57
C HIS A 53 -4.59 -3.06 7.20
N SER A 54 -3.84 -4.05 7.69
CA SER A 54 -2.48 -3.82 8.21
C SER A 54 -1.48 -3.48 7.11
N SER A 55 -1.58 -4.12 5.95
CA SER A 55 -0.72 -3.86 4.80
C SER A 55 -0.91 -2.46 4.22
N ILE A 56 -2.15 -1.96 4.13
CA ILE A 56 -2.39 -0.60 3.62
C ILE A 56 -1.84 0.48 4.57
N ASN A 57 -1.93 0.26 5.88
CA ASN A 57 -1.31 1.16 6.87
C ASN A 57 0.22 1.14 6.76
N ARG A 58 0.83 -0.04 6.51
CA ARG A 58 2.27 -0.15 6.23
C ARG A 58 2.65 0.56 4.93
N LEU A 59 1.85 0.37 3.88
CA LEU A 59 2.07 1.04 2.59
C LEU A 59 2.03 2.55 2.76
N TYR A 60 1.02 3.08 3.47
CA TYR A 60 0.94 4.50 3.81
C TYR A 60 2.23 5.01 4.48
N LYS A 61 2.72 4.31 5.51
CA LYS A 61 3.96 4.69 6.22
C LYS A 61 5.17 4.74 5.30
N ILE A 62 5.27 3.81 4.34
CA ILE A 62 6.35 3.82 3.34
C ILE A 62 6.18 5.01 2.39
N VAL A 63 4.97 5.19 1.85
CA VAL A 63 4.65 6.18 0.83
C VAL A 63 4.83 7.62 1.34
N VAL A 64 4.52 7.89 2.61
CA VAL A 64 4.77 9.21 3.27
C VAL A 64 6.20 9.71 3.02
N THR A 65 7.18 8.81 2.93
CA THR A 65 8.59 9.18 2.75
C THR A 65 9.01 9.45 1.30
N ILE A 66 8.17 9.11 0.32
CA ILE A 66 8.55 9.11 -1.11
C ILE A 66 7.54 9.76 -2.06
N ASP A 67 6.27 9.82 -1.70
CA ASP A 67 5.20 10.41 -2.51
C ASP A 67 4.09 10.95 -1.59
N PRO A 68 4.17 12.23 -1.17
CA PRO A 68 3.20 12.84 -0.26
C PRO A 68 1.77 12.87 -0.83
N VAL A 69 1.63 13.00 -2.16
CA VAL A 69 0.31 13.06 -2.82
C VAL A 69 -0.38 11.71 -2.68
N LEU A 70 0.33 10.61 -3.00
CA LEU A 70 -0.21 9.27 -2.78
C LEU A 70 -0.49 8.98 -1.30
N ALA A 71 0.35 9.51 -0.40
CA ALA A 71 0.16 9.33 1.03
C ALA A 71 -1.18 9.92 1.50
N ASP A 72 -1.54 11.11 1.01
CA ASP A 72 -2.81 11.75 1.33
C ASP A 72 -4.01 10.99 0.76
N GLU A 73 -3.90 10.49 -0.48
CA GLU A 73 -4.93 9.63 -1.10
C GLU A 73 -5.13 8.34 -0.28
N LEU A 74 -4.04 7.69 0.14
CA LEU A 74 -4.08 6.50 0.98
C LEU A 74 -4.66 6.80 2.37
N LYS A 75 -4.32 7.94 2.97
CA LYS A 75 -4.88 8.36 4.27
C LYS A 75 -6.39 8.57 4.19
N ALA A 76 -6.86 9.22 3.12
CA ALA A 76 -8.29 9.39 2.87
C ALA A 76 -8.99 8.04 2.67
N LEU A 77 -8.38 7.14 1.89
CA LEU A 77 -8.88 5.78 1.70
C LEU A 77 -8.99 5.01 3.01
N ILE A 78 -7.91 4.99 3.81
CA ILE A 78 -7.87 4.24 5.08
C ILE A 78 -8.96 4.74 6.03
N LYS A 79 -9.18 6.05 6.14
CA LYS A 79 -10.26 6.62 6.95
C LYS A 79 -11.67 6.24 6.47
N LYS A 80 -11.83 5.99 5.16
CA LYS A 80 -13.12 5.67 4.53
C LYS A 80 -13.51 4.20 4.71
N VAL A 81 -12.56 3.27 4.59
CA VAL A 81 -12.86 1.82 4.45
C VAL A 81 -12.04 0.90 5.35
N SER A 82 -11.19 1.44 6.21
CA SER A 82 -10.30 0.70 7.11
C SER A 82 -10.26 1.41 8.48
N TYR A 83 -9.40 0.96 9.37
CA TYR A 83 -8.97 1.67 10.56
C TYR A 83 -7.54 2.21 10.35
N PHE A 84 -7.30 3.42 10.86
CA PHE A 84 -6.02 4.12 10.75
C PHE A 84 -5.18 3.87 12.00
N ILE A 85 -3.93 3.40 11.85
CA ILE A 85 -3.01 3.04 12.97
C ILE A 85 -1.68 3.79 12.90
#